data_AF-A0A8T7K6V5-F1
#
_entry.id   AF-A0A8T7K6V5-F1
#
_cell.length_a   1.000
_cell.length_b   1.000
_cell.length_c   1.000
_cell.angle_alpha   90.00
_cell.angle_beta   90.00
_cell.angle_gamma   90.00
#
_symmetry.space_group_name_H-M   'P 1'
#
loop_
_entity.id
_entity.type
_entity.pdbx_description
1 polymer ?
#
loop_
_entity_poly.entity_id
_entity_poly.type
_entity_poly.pdbx_seq_one_letter_code
_entity_poly.pdbx_strand_id
1 'polypeptide(L)'
;MRLLLLSCLIVLLVAACAIGDSPDAALTQMPPVTLQPAPTPIFAGECTRTADLDAWLANSHFLTQGFMDSMYGAALMNAVDARVEVIRMASLRDQMSRQPAPDCVVEAHLILLTAMGQAVDVFQAFANGDRPDLGSTVVDVRAQLDTFLAQQAELTQRLEQQYQATRTAAAPDSP
;
A
#
# COMPACT_ATOMS: atom_id res chain seq x y z
N MET A 1 -2.08 -42.70 -46.48
CA MET A 1 -0.87 -41.86 -46.28
C MET A 1 -1.13 -40.36 -46.44
N ARG A 2 -1.84 -39.88 -47.48
CA ARG A 2 -2.14 -38.44 -47.65
C ARG A 2 -3.02 -37.82 -46.54
N LEU A 3 -3.96 -38.57 -45.95
CA LEU A 3 -4.80 -38.07 -44.84
C LEU A 3 -4.04 -37.89 -43.52
N LEU A 4 -3.04 -38.75 -43.23
CA LEU A 4 -2.23 -38.68 -42.00
C LEU A 4 -1.26 -37.48 -42.03
N LEU A 5 -0.72 -37.14 -43.20
CA LEU A 5 0.12 -35.97 -43.40
C LEU A 5 -0.65 -34.65 -43.21
N LEU A 6 -1.91 -34.59 -43.67
CA LEU A 6 -2.75 -33.40 -43.45
C LEU A 6 -3.13 -33.20 -41.98
N SER A 7 -3.44 -34.28 -41.25
CA SER A 7 -3.79 -34.20 -39.83
C SER A 7 -2.61 -33.75 -38.96
N CYS A 8 -1.39 -34.16 -39.30
CA CYS A 8 -0.17 -33.74 -38.59
C CYS A 8 0.15 -32.25 -38.81
N LEU A 9 -0.07 -31.75 -40.03
CA LEU A 9 0.19 -30.34 -40.38
C LEU A 9 -0.76 -29.38 -39.65
N ILE A 10 -2.01 -29.78 -39.42
CA ILE A 10 -3.01 -28.96 -38.73
C ILE A 10 -2.69 -28.84 -37.22
N VAL A 11 -2.20 -29.91 -36.57
CA VAL A 11 -1.80 -29.86 -35.15
C VAL A 11 -0.58 -28.94 -34.93
N LEU A 12 0.36 -28.92 -35.87
CA LEU A 12 1.54 -28.04 -35.82
C LEU A 12 1.19 -26.55 -36.00
N LEU A 13 0.16 -26.23 -36.79
CA LEU A 13 -0.27 -24.83 -37.00
C LEU A 13 -1.05 -24.26 -35.80
N VAL A 14 -1.77 -25.09 -35.04
CA VAL A 14 -2.50 -24.62 -33.84
C VAL A 14 -1.56 -24.41 -32.65
N ALA A 15 -0.45 -25.16 -32.55
CA ALA A 15 0.56 -24.98 -31.50
C ALA A 15 1.37 -23.66 -31.66
N ALA A 16 1.45 -23.09 -32.86
CA ALA A 16 2.20 -21.86 -33.12
C ALA A 16 1.52 -20.58 -32.56
N CYS A 17 0.21 -20.63 -32.29
CA CYS A 17 -0.51 -19.50 -31.70
C CYS A 17 -0.55 -19.54 -30.15
N ALA A 18 -0.08 -20.62 -29.52
CA ALA A 18 -0.05 -20.73 -28.05
C ALA A 18 1.25 -20.22 -27.42
N ILE A 19 2.25 -19.84 -28.22
CA ILE A 19 3.58 -19.39 -27.76
C ILE A 19 3.60 -17.89 -27.41
N GLY A 20 2.51 -17.16 -27.68
CA GLY A 20 2.42 -15.71 -27.43
C GLY A 20 1.91 -15.30 -26.04
N ASP A 21 1.23 -16.18 -25.32
CA ASP A 21 0.54 -15.87 -24.05
C ASP A 21 1.31 -16.35 -22.81
N SER A 22 2.65 -16.30 -22.82
CA SER A 22 3.39 -16.50 -21.57
C SER A 22 3.45 -15.19 -20.77
N PRO A 23 3.32 -15.23 -19.43
CA PRO A 23 3.49 -14.05 -18.58
C PRO A 23 4.82 -13.32 -18.81
N ASP A 24 5.87 -14.08 -19.13
CA ASP A 24 7.20 -13.55 -19.46
C ASP A 24 7.21 -12.77 -20.79
N ALA A 25 6.44 -13.22 -21.79
CA ALA A 25 6.27 -12.49 -23.03
C ALA A 25 5.48 -11.18 -22.82
N ALA A 26 4.54 -11.15 -21.86
CA ALA A 26 3.80 -9.94 -21.52
C ALA A 26 4.69 -8.89 -20.80
N LEU A 27 5.60 -9.32 -19.92
CA LEU A 27 6.53 -8.42 -19.23
C LEU A 27 7.50 -7.73 -20.20
N THR A 28 7.93 -8.40 -21.26
CA THR A 28 8.82 -7.81 -22.28
C THR A 28 8.14 -6.82 -23.23
N GLN A 29 6.79 -6.85 -23.29
CA GLN A 29 6.00 -5.96 -24.16
C GLN A 29 5.52 -4.70 -23.44
N MET A 30 5.50 -4.68 -22.11
CA MET A 30 5.03 -3.55 -21.31
C MET A 30 6.19 -2.75 -20.70
N PRO A 31 6.20 -1.40 -20.82
CA PRO A 31 7.25 -0.59 -20.21
C PRO A 31 7.28 -0.78 -18.69
N PRO A 32 8.45 -0.74 -18.03
CA PRO A 32 8.55 -0.94 -16.59
C PRO A 32 7.81 0.16 -15.82
N VAL A 33 7.18 -0.22 -14.71
CA VAL A 33 6.64 0.72 -13.73
C VAL A 33 7.82 1.49 -13.14
N THR A 34 7.77 2.82 -13.29
CA THR A 34 8.75 3.74 -12.72
C THR A 34 8.01 4.72 -11.82
N LEU A 35 8.19 4.58 -10.51
CA LEU A 35 7.55 5.43 -9.52
C LEU A 35 8.45 6.60 -9.14
N GLN A 36 7.84 7.73 -8.77
CA GLN A 36 8.59 8.83 -8.16
C GLN A 36 8.99 8.46 -6.72
N PRO A 37 10.11 9.01 -6.24
CA PRO A 37 10.45 8.94 -4.83
C PRO A 37 9.31 9.46 -3.96
N ALA A 38 9.16 8.88 -2.76
CA ALA A 38 8.17 9.35 -1.81
C ALA A 38 8.38 10.86 -1.53
N PRO A 39 7.31 11.66 -1.45
CA PRO A 39 7.39 13.05 -1.02
C PRO A 39 8.04 13.17 0.37
N THR A 40 8.56 14.35 0.68
CA THR A 40 9.01 14.64 2.05
C THR A 40 7.80 14.71 2.98
N PRO A 41 7.81 14.01 4.14
CA PRO A 41 6.74 14.09 5.12
C PRO A 41 6.52 15.51 5.65
N ILE A 42 5.28 15.86 5.96
CA ILE A 42 4.92 17.17 6.53
C ILE A 42 4.67 17.01 8.03
N PHE A 43 5.53 17.64 8.85
CA PHE A 43 5.34 17.70 10.30
C PHE A 43 4.77 19.07 10.69
N ALA A 44 3.49 19.11 10.99
CA ALA A 44 2.76 20.33 11.33
C ALA A 44 1.52 20.02 12.16
N GLY A 45 1.15 20.97 13.02
CA GLY A 45 0.03 20.83 13.96
C GLY A 45 0.49 20.49 15.37
N GLU A 46 -0.42 20.61 16.32
CA GLU A 46 -0.16 20.35 17.74
C GLU A 46 -1.12 19.30 18.24
N CYS A 47 -0.60 18.27 18.90
CA CYS A 47 -1.46 17.19 19.39
C CYS A 47 -2.31 17.59 20.59
N THR A 48 -2.06 18.74 21.21
CA THR A 48 -2.96 19.36 22.19
C THR A 48 -4.24 19.87 21.54
N ARG A 49 -4.22 20.14 20.23
CA ARG A 49 -5.40 20.53 19.46
C ARG A 49 -6.12 19.27 18.98
N THR A 50 -7.27 18.98 19.60
CA THR A 50 -8.09 17.81 19.29
C THR A 50 -8.36 17.64 17.79
N ALA A 51 -8.62 18.74 17.07
CA ALA A 51 -8.90 18.71 15.64
C ALA A 51 -7.71 18.22 14.78
N ASP A 52 -6.47 18.55 15.17
CA ASP A 52 -5.28 18.16 14.41
C ASP A 52 -5.05 16.63 14.56
N LEU A 53 -5.21 16.11 15.80
CA LEU A 53 -5.10 14.68 16.08
C LEU A 53 -6.24 13.87 15.44
N ASP A 54 -7.48 14.34 15.55
CA ASP A 54 -8.67 13.69 14.96
C ASP A 54 -8.54 13.58 13.43
N ALA A 55 -8.21 14.70 12.78
CA ALA A 55 -8.01 14.73 11.33
C ALA A 55 -6.90 13.76 10.91
N TRP A 56 -5.80 13.67 11.67
CA TRP A 56 -4.74 12.74 11.33
C TRP A 56 -5.16 11.28 11.52
N LEU A 57 -5.85 10.95 12.62
CA LEU A 57 -6.32 9.59 12.91
C LEU A 57 -7.32 9.10 11.85
N ALA A 58 -8.30 9.93 11.49
CA ALA A 58 -9.31 9.59 10.49
C ALA A 58 -8.69 9.26 9.13
N ASN A 59 -7.76 10.11 8.65
CA ASN A 59 -7.12 9.90 7.35
C ASN A 59 -6.12 8.73 7.37
N SER A 60 -5.32 8.61 8.45
CA SER A 60 -4.30 7.55 8.55
C SER A 60 -4.93 6.16 8.57
N HIS A 61 -6.09 6.00 9.24
CA HIS A 61 -6.84 4.76 9.24
C HIS A 61 -7.28 4.35 7.82
N PHE A 62 -7.93 5.27 7.10
CA PHE A 62 -8.41 5.02 5.74
C PHE A 62 -7.28 4.68 4.77
N LEU A 63 -6.20 5.46 4.78
CA LEU A 63 -5.06 5.27 3.89
C LEU A 63 -4.31 3.97 4.20
N THR A 64 -4.14 3.62 5.48
CA THR A 64 -3.47 2.39 5.89
C THR A 64 -4.26 1.15 5.47
N GLN A 65 -5.58 1.15 5.67
CA GLN A 65 -6.44 0.05 5.22
C GLN A 65 -6.39 -0.13 3.70
N GLY A 66 -6.58 0.96 2.95
CA GLY A 66 -6.50 0.91 1.49
C GLY A 66 -5.15 0.41 0.99
N PHE A 67 -4.07 0.73 1.71
CA PHE A 67 -2.72 0.26 1.37
C PHE A 67 -2.57 -1.22 1.64
N MET A 68 -3.01 -1.70 2.82
CA MET A 68 -3.00 -3.12 3.16
C MET A 68 -3.81 -3.96 2.19
N ASP A 69 -4.99 -3.50 1.80
CA ASP A 69 -5.84 -4.19 0.82
C ASP A 69 -5.13 -4.31 -0.53
N SER A 70 -4.52 -3.22 -0.99
CA SER A 70 -3.76 -3.20 -2.26
C SER A 70 -2.55 -4.14 -2.19
N MET A 71 -1.79 -4.09 -1.08
CA MET A 71 -0.62 -4.94 -0.85
C MET A 71 -0.97 -6.43 -0.82
N TYR A 72 -1.99 -6.81 -0.04
CA TYR A 72 -2.42 -8.21 0.04
C TYR A 72 -3.05 -8.69 -1.25
N GLY A 73 -3.81 -7.83 -1.94
CA GLY A 73 -4.35 -8.13 -3.27
C GLY A 73 -3.24 -8.40 -4.27
N ALA A 74 -2.27 -7.48 -4.38
CA ALA A 74 -1.12 -7.62 -5.26
C ALA A 74 -0.27 -8.87 -4.95
N ALA A 75 -0.19 -9.28 -3.69
CA ALA A 75 0.58 -10.47 -3.28
C ALA A 75 0.01 -11.79 -3.82
N LEU A 76 -1.25 -11.79 -4.26
CA LEU A 76 -1.93 -12.94 -4.85
C LEU A 76 -1.96 -12.89 -6.39
N MET A 77 -1.42 -11.83 -6.99
CA MET A 77 -1.41 -11.59 -8.43
C MET A 77 -0.10 -12.05 -9.07
N ASN A 78 -0.11 -12.26 -10.38
CA ASN A 78 1.13 -12.34 -11.15
C ASN A 78 1.75 -10.93 -11.31
N ALA A 79 3.01 -10.87 -11.73
CA ALA A 79 3.75 -9.61 -11.88
C ALA A 79 3.07 -8.59 -12.79
N VAL A 80 2.42 -9.04 -13.88
CA VAL A 80 1.74 -8.15 -14.84
C VAL A 80 0.52 -7.51 -14.20
N ASP A 81 -0.33 -8.30 -13.55
CA ASP A 81 -1.56 -7.83 -12.92
C ASP A 81 -1.29 -6.97 -11.67
N ALA A 82 -0.21 -7.26 -10.93
CA ALA A 82 0.18 -6.51 -9.75
C ALA A 82 0.52 -5.03 -10.03
N ARG A 83 0.83 -4.67 -11.28
CA ARG A 83 1.27 -3.31 -11.68
C ARG A 83 0.28 -2.22 -11.27
N VAL A 84 -1.03 -2.46 -11.43
CA VAL A 84 -2.08 -1.48 -11.08
C VAL A 84 -2.08 -1.25 -9.57
N GLU A 85 -1.96 -2.32 -8.79
CA GLU A 85 -1.92 -2.24 -7.33
C GLU A 85 -0.63 -1.58 -6.82
N VAL A 86 0.51 -1.78 -7.48
CA VAL A 86 1.76 -1.07 -7.15
C VAL A 86 1.60 0.45 -7.31
N ILE A 87 0.97 0.90 -8.40
CA ILE A 87 0.71 2.33 -8.63
C ILE A 87 -0.25 2.87 -7.57
N ARG A 88 -1.27 2.10 -7.21
CA ARG A 88 -2.22 2.45 -6.15
C ARG A 88 -1.53 2.55 -4.79
N MET A 89 -0.68 1.58 -4.43
CA MET A 89 0.13 1.59 -3.21
C MET A 89 1.01 2.83 -3.13
N ALA A 90 1.70 3.18 -4.22
CA ALA A 90 2.52 4.39 -4.29
C ALA A 90 1.69 5.66 -4.09
N SER A 91 0.51 5.75 -4.71
CA SER A 91 -0.41 6.87 -4.52
C SER A 91 -0.89 6.99 -3.07
N LEU A 92 -1.18 5.88 -2.39
CA LEU A 92 -1.60 5.87 -0.99
C LEU A 92 -0.47 6.29 -0.03
N ARG A 93 0.76 5.82 -0.29
CA ARG A 93 1.98 6.27 0.42
C ARG A 93 2.17 7.77 0.26
N ASP A 94 2.05 8.28 -0.96
CA ASP A 94 2.27 9.69 -1.25
C ASP A 94 1.18 10.59 -0.65
N GLN A 95 -0.07 10.11 -0.61
CA GLN A 95 -1.16 10.77 0.11
C GLN A 95 -0.88 10.82 1.61
N MET A 96 -0.46 9.69 2.20
CA MET A 96 -0.09 9.64 3.61
C MET A 96 1.05 10.61 3.92
N SER A 97 2.09 10.67 3.06
CA SER A 97 3.22 11.58 3.27
C SER A 97 2.86 13.07 3.21
N ARG A 98 1.77 13.43 2.53
CA ARG A 98 1.29 14.82 2.43
C ARG A 98 0.35 15.19 3.57
N GLN A 99 -0.01 14.23 4.41
CA GLN A 99 -0.86 14.48 5.57
C GLN A 99 -0.05 15.16 6.67
N PRO A 100 -0.46 16.34 7.16
CA PRO A 100 0.21 17.00 8.28
C PRO A 100 0.20 16.09 9.52
N ALA A 101 1.38 15.70 9.99
CA ALA A 101 1.56 14.92 11.20
C ALA A 101 1.83 15.86 12.40
N PRO A 102 0.89 15.99 13.35
CA PRO A 102 1.14 16.73 14.59
C PRO A 102 2.26 16.08 15.42
N ASP A 103 2.86 16.86 16.31
CA ASP A 103 4.03 16.46 17.10
C ASP A 103 3.95 15.08 17.77
N CYS A 104 2.80 14.68 18.30
CA CYS A 104 2.64 13.39 18.99
C CYS A 104 2.55 12.17 18.06
N VAL A 105 2.33 12.35 16.76
CA VAL A 105 2.15 11.23 15.82
C VAL A 105 3.35 11.04 14.90
N VAL A 106 4.39 11.87 15.02
CA VAL A 106 5.57 11.85 14.14
C VAL A 106 6.21 10.47 14.07
N GLU A 107 6.37 9.80 15.21
CA GLU A 107 6.96 8.46 15.27
C GLU A 107 6.10 7.43 14.51
N ALA A 108 4.80 7.36 14.84
CA ALA A 108 3.85 6.47 14.15
C ALA A 108 3.79 6.74 12.65
N HIS A 109 3.81 8.01 12.27
CA HIS A 109 3.81 8.45 10.88
C HIS A 109 5.04 7.96 10.12
N LEU A 110 6.23 8.08 10.73
CA LEU A 110 7.47 7.61 10.13
C LEU A 110 7.52 6.08 10.00
N ILE A 111 7.03 5.34 11.00
CA ILE A 111 6.91 3.88 10.93
C ILE A 111 6.02 3.47 9.76
N LEU A 112 4.84 4.09 9.64
CA LEU A 112 3.91 3.83 8.55
C LEU A 112 4.53 4.12 7.17
N LEU A 113 5.13 5.30 6.99
CA LEU A 113 5.73 5.68 5.70
C LEU A 113 6.92 4.80 5.33
N THR A 114 7.70 4.36 6.31
CA THR A 114 8.82 3.41 6.10
C THR A 114 8.30 2.07 5.60
N ALA A 115 7.28 1.52 6.28
CA ALA A 115 6.65 0.25 5.90
C ALA A 115 6.01 0.34 4.50
N MET A 116 5.29 1.43 4.21
CA MET A 116 4.70 1.67 2.89
C MET A 116 5.76 1.80 1.80
N GLY A 117 6.84 2.55 2.05
CA GLY A 117 7.95 2.71 1.12
C GLY A 117 8.62 1.39 0.77
N GLN A 118 8.95 0.59 1.79
CA GLN A 118 9.54 -0.74 1.61
C GLN A 118 8.66 -1.66 0.75
N ALA A 119 7.35 -1.71 1.02
CA ALA A 119 6.43 -2.48 0.20
C ALA A 119 6.39 -1.97 -1.24
N VAL A 120 6.26 -0.66 -1.46
CA VAL A 120 6.22 -0.08 -2.81
C VAL A 120 7.47 -0.45 -3.62
N ASP A 121 8.66 -0.33 -3.04
CA ASP A 121 9.92 -0.63 -3.73
C ASP A 121 10.01 -2.10 -4.15
N VAL A 122 9.67 -3.03 -3.24
CA VAL A 122 9.73 -4.47 -3.53
C VAL A 122 8.66 -4.89 -4.53
N PHE A 123 7.44 -4.40 -4.40
CA PHE A 123 6.36 -4.72 -5.32
C PHE A 123 6.60 -4.13 -6.70
N GLN A 124 7.22 -2.94 -6.82
CA GLN A 124 7.63 -2.39 -8.10
C GLN A 124 8.66 -3.31 -8.79
N ALA A 125 9.68 -3.78 -8.06
CA ALA A 125 10.65 -4.72 -8.60
C ALA A 125 10.00 -6.04 -9.05
N PHE A 126 9.05 -6.57 -8.26
CA PHE A 126 8.28 -7.75 -8.64
C PHE A 126 7.44 -7.53 -9.91
N ALA A 127 6.69 -6.43 -9.97
CA ALA A 127 5.82 -6.10 -11.10
C ALA A 127 6.58 -5.79 -12.40
N ASN A 128 7.86 -5.41 -12.29
CA ASN A 128 8.78 -5.23 -13.40
C ASN A 128 9.49 -6.51 -13.84
N GLY A 129 9.37 -7.60 -13.06
CA GLY A 129 10.12 -8.83 -13.29
C GLY A 129 11.59 -8.76 -12.84
N ASP A 130 12.01 -7.68 -12.18
CA ASP A 130 13.34 -7.54 -11.58
C ASP A 130 13.52 -8.48 -10.37
N ARG A 131 12.40 -8.93 -9.78
CA ARG A 131 12.35 -9.90 -8.69
C ARG A 131 11.33 -11.01 -9.00
N PRO A 132 11.67 -12.29 -8.81
CA PRO A 132 10.78 -13.40 -9.15
C PRO A 132 9.61 -13.59 -8.17
N ASP A 133 9.76 -13.14 -6.93
CA ASP A 133 8.75 -13.27 -5.86
C ASP A 133 8.88 -12.15 -4.83
N LEU A 134 7.91 -12.04 -3.92
CA LEU A 134 7.89 -11.03 -2.86
C LEU A 134 8.68 -11.42 -1.60
N GLY A 135 9.21 -12.64 -1.55
CA GLY A 135 9.94 -13.19 -0.40
C GLY A 135 9.18 -13.06 0.93
N SER A 136 9.90 -12.66 1.99
CA SER A 136 9.32 -12.35 3.31
C SER A 136 8.71 -10.95 3.39
N THR A 137 8.78 -10.12 2.34
CA THR A 137 8.48 -8.69 2.46
C THR A 137 7.05 -8.41 2.91
N VAL A 138 6.05 -9.18 2.46
CA VAL A 138 4.66 -9.02 2.92
C VAL A 138 4.55 -9.24 4.43
N VAL A 139 5.28 -10.22 4.97
CA VAL A 139 5.30 -10.53 6.41
C VAL A 139 6.04 -9.44 7.18
N ASP A 140 7.19 -8.99 6.67
CA ASP A 140 8.02 -7.97 7.32
C ASP A 140 7.31 -6.61 7.37
N VAL A 141 6.65 -6.23 6.27
CA VAL A 141 5.85 -4.99 6.21
C VAL A 141 4.62 -5.11 7.09
N ARG A 142 3.94 -6.27 7.11
CA ARG A 142 2.82 -6.50 8.03
C ARG A 142 3.23 -6.31 9.49
N ALA A 143 4.37 -6.84 9.91
CA ALA A 143 4.84 -6.68 11.29
C ALA A 143 5.08 -5.20 11.67
N GLN A 144 5.59 -4.40 10.72
CA GLN A 144 5.73 -2.95 10.91
C GLN A 144 4.37 -2.24 10.98
N LEU A 145 3.42 -2.64 10.13
CA LEU A 145 2.05 -2.11 10.17
C LEU A 145 1.32 -2.48 11.45
N ASP A 146 1.54 -3.68 11.99
CA ASP A 146 0.99 -4.09 13.30
C ASP A 146 1.56 -3.19 14.44
N THR A 147 2.85 -2.81 14.35
CA THR A 147 3.46 -1.85 15.28
C THR A 147 2.82 -0.47 15.17
N PHE A 148 2.61 0.00 13.94
CA PHE A 148 1.89 1.25 13.69
C PHE A 148 0.46 1.22 14.24
N LEU A 149 -0.29 0.13 14.02
CA LEU A 149 -1.68 -0.01 14.50
C LEU A 149 -1.76 0.01 16.02
N ALA A 150 -0.77 -0.54 16.72
CA ALA A 150 -0.68 -0.43 18.17
C ALA A 150 -0.51 1.04 18.62
N GLN A 151 0.38 1.81 17.98
CA GLN A 151 0.55 3.24 18.28
C GLN A 151 -0.70 4.05 17.91
N GLN A 152 -1.37 3.72 16.81
CA GLN A 152 -2.63 4.35 16.41
C GLN A 152 -3.70 4.15 17.49
N ALA A 153 -3.80 2.96 18.09
CA ALA A 153 -4.76 2.69 19.16
C ALA A 153 -4.50 3.55 20.43
N GLU A 154 -3.25 3.75 20.81
CA GLU A 154 -2.87 4.65 21.92
C GLU A 154 -3.26 6.11 21.62
N LEU A 155 -3.01 6.56 20.38
CA LEU A 155 -3.40 7.89 19.92
C LEU A 155 -4.92 8.08 19.89
N THR A 156 -5.68 7.06 19.50
CA THR A 156 -7.15 7.06 19.58
C THR A 156 -7.64 7.19 21.02
N GLN A 157 -7.01 6.47 21.97
CA GLN A 157 -7.34 6.62 23.39
C GLN A 157 -7.08 8.04 23.90
N ARG A 158 -5.96 8.64 23.48
CA ARG A 158 -5.64 10.04 23.79
C ARG A 158 -6.69 11.01 23.23
N LEU A 159 -7.15 10.80 22.00
CA LEU A 159 -8.19 11.63 21.39
C LEU A 159 -9.50 11.56 22.19
N GLU A 160 -9.92 10.38 22.61
CA GLU A 160 -11.13 10.23 23.44
C GLU A 160 -11.00 10.99 24.77
N GLN A 161 -9.82 10.94 25.41
CA GLN A 161 -9.56 11.71 26.63
C GLN A 161 -9.68 13.23 26.39
N GLN A 162 -9.22 13.72 25.23
CA GLN A 162 -9.37 15.14 24.87
C GLN A 162 -10.83 15.53 24.66
N TYR A 163 -11.65 14.69 24.03
CA TYR A 163 -13.09 14.93 23.90
C TYR A 163 -13.82 14.91 25.24
N GLN A 164 -13.45 14.01 26.15
CA GLN A 164 -14.03 13.97 27.50
C GLN A 164 -13.68 15.23 28.29
N ALA A 165 -12.41 15.64 28.30
CA ALA A 165 -11.98 16.86 28.98
C ALA A 165 -12.70 18.11 28.45
N THR A 166 -12.88 18.21 27.13
CA THR A 166 -13.62 19.31 26.49
C THR A 166 -15.08 19.33 26.91
N ARG A 167 -15.74 18.16 26.98
CA ARG A 167 -17.13 18.04 27.44
C ARG A 167 -17.30 18.46 28.89
N THR A 168 -16.41 18.02 29.78
CA THR A 168 -16.44 18.39 31.20
C THR A 168 -16.20 19.89 31.39
N ALA A 169 -15.27 20.49 30.65
CA ALA A 169 -15.01 21.93 30.72
C ALA A 169 -16.19 22.77 30.18
N ALA A 170 -16.95 22.24 29.23
CA ALA A 170 -18.12 22.90 28.65
C ALA A 170 -19.42 22.75 29.47
N ALA A 171 -19.39 22.00 30.58
CA ALA A 171 -20.51 21.85 31.51
C ALA A 171 -20.26 22.70 32.77
N PRO A 172 -20.35 24.04 32.71
CA PRO A 172 -20.29 24.85 33.92
C PRO A 172 -21.54 24.58 34.76
N ASP A 173 -21.32 24.29 36.05
CA ASP A 173 -22.30 24.12 37.13
C ASP A 173 -23.76 24.42 36.72
N SER A 174 -24.47 23.37 36.29
CA SER A 174 -25.93 23.42 36.27
C SER A 174 -26.42 23.36 37.72
N PRO A 175 -27.13 24.39 38.21
CA PRO A 175 -27.54 24.51 39.62
C PRO A 175 -28.47 23.38 40.07
#